data_AF-A0A7K1GB96-F1
#
_entry.id   AF-A0A7K1GB96-F1
#
_cell.length_a   1.000
_cell.length_b   1.000
_cell.length_c   1.000
_cell.angle_alpha   90.00
_cell.angle_beta   90.00
_cell.angle_gamma   90.00
#
_symmetry.space_group_name_H-M   'P 1'
#
loop_
_entity.id
_entity.type
_entity.pdbx_description
1 polymer ?
#
loop_
_entity_poly.entity_id
_entity_poly.type
_entity_poly.pdbx_seq_one_letter_code
_entity_poly.pdbx_strand_id
1 'polypeptide(L)'
;MELVLNQKLETVPEPIEVSHFTTNGLLNSNYKSIVKLNFSKPTPKSIFGIRQRIKSSQLNKVNHAGVILKLSVFAIALIAIF
;
A
#
# COMPACT_ATOMS: atom_id res chain seq x y z
N MET A 1 -24.19 -60.87 -17.22
CA MET A 1 -23.63 -59.55 -16.87
C MET A 1 -24.76 -58.74 -16.30
N GLU A 2 -24.76 -58.49 -14.99
CA GLU A 2 -25.73 -57.60 -14.35
C GLU A 2 -24.94 -56.58 -13.54
N LEU A 3 -25.06 -55.32 -13.94
CA LEU A 3 -24.35 -54.20 -13.35
C LEU A 3 -25.08 -53.79 -12.07
N VAL A 4 -24.64 -54.33 -10.93
CA VAL A 4 -25.06 -53.89 -9.61
C VAL A 4 -24.53 -52.47 -9.40
N LEU A 5 -25.43 -51.50 -9.57
CA LEU A 5 -25.19 -50.08 -9.32
C LEU A 5 -24.98 -49.89 -7.81
N ASN A 6 -23.72 -49.86 -7.37
CA ASN A 6 -23.35 -49.42 -6.02
C ASN A 6 -23.63 -47.92 -5.90
N GLN A 7 -24.86 -47.59 -5.54
CA GLN A 7 -25.32 -46.24 -5.23
C GLN A 7 -24.76 -45.83 -3.85
N LYS A 8 -23.44 -45.70 -3.75
CA LYS A 8 -22.79 -45.03 -2.63
C LYS A 8 -23.02 -43.55 -2.83
N LEU A 9 -24.04 -43.01 -2.16
CA LEU A 9 -24.35 -41.59 -2.07
C LEU A 9 -23.03 -40.79 -2.05
N GLU A 10 -22.88 -39.87 -3.00
CA GLU A 10 -21.86 -38.83 -2.94
C GLU A 10 -21.99 -38.13 -1.59
N THR A 11 -21.11 -38.48 -0.65
CA THR A 11 -20.89 -37.66 0.54
C THR A 11 -20.22 -36.39 0.06
N VAL A 12 -21.04 -35.35 -0.16
CA VAL A 12 -20.57 -33.98 -0.26
C VAL A 12 -19.72 -33.72 0.98
N PRO A 13 -18.42 -33.42 0.85
CA PRO A 13 -17.62 -33.06 2.01
C PRO A 13 -18.24 -31.80 2.62
N GLU A 14 -18.57 -31.82 3.91
CA GLU A 14 -18.92 -30.60 4.62
C GLU A 14 -17.81 -29.57 4.38
N PRO A 15 -18.15 -28.31 4.05
CA PRO A 15 -17.15 -27.30 3.83
C PRO A 15 -16.34 -27.15 5.12
N ILE A 16 -15.10 -27.61 5.09
CA ILE A 16 -14.12 -27.33 6.12
C ILE A 16 -14.10 -25.80 6.21
N GLU A 17 -14.48 -25.24 7.37
CA GLU A 17 -14.28 -23.82 7.62
C GLU A 17 -12.78 -23.55 7.63
N VAL A 18 -12.23 -23.31 6.44
CA VAL A 18 -10.87 -22.86 6.28
C VAL A 18 -10.86 -21.45 6.83
N SER A 19 -10.41 -21.27 8.07
CA SER A 19 -10.25 -19.94 8.63
C SER A 19 -9.28 -19.18 7.71
N HIS A 20 -9.81 -18.28 6.88
CA HIS A 20 -9.06 -17.56 5.85
C HIS A 20 -7.98 -16.60 6.42
N PHE A 21 -7.75 -16.65 7.74
CA PHE A 21 -6.90 -15.74 8.49
C PHE A 21 -5.71 -16.42 9.20
N THR A 22 -5.41 -17.69 8.95
CA THR A 22 -4.14 -18.25 9.44
C THR A 22 -3.01 -17.81 8.51
N THR A 23 -2.62 -16.54 8.56
CA THR A 23 -1.29 -16.13 8.09
C THR A 23 -0.25 -16.71 9.06
N ASN A 24 -0.09 -18.03 9.03
CA ASN A 24 1.03 -18.75 9.67
C ASN A 24 2.30 -18.65 8.79
N GLY A 25 2.24 -17.90 7.68
CA GLY A 25 3.37 -17.55 6.84
C GLY A 25 4.06 -16.26 7.26
N LEU A 26 5.15 -15.94 6.55
CA LEU A 26 6.02 -14.77 6.77
C LEU A 26 5.28 -13.44 6.94
N LEU A 27 4.07 -13.31 6.39
CA LEU A 27 3.23 -12.11 6.47
C LEU A 27 2.19 -12.18 7.60
N ASN A 28 2.61 -12.65 8.78
CA ASN A 28 1.74 -12.62 9.96
C ASN A 28 1.55 -11.18 10.49
N SER A 29 0.60 -11.00 11.41
CA SER A 29 0.29 -9.70 12.03
C SER A 29 1.50 -9.04 12.70
N ASN A 30 2.45 -9.83 13.19
CA ASN A 30 3.68 -9.37 13.81
C ASN A 30 4.69 -8.86 12.76
N TYR A 31 4.86 -9.59 11.65
CA TYR A 31 5.66 -9.08 10.53
C TYR A 31 5.08 -7.77 9.99
N LYS A 32 3.75 -7.68 9.86
CA LYS A 32 3.06 -6.46 9.44
C LYS A 32 3.32 -5.29 10.40
N SER A 33 3.34 -5.52 11.71
CA SER A 33 3.61 -4.47 12.70
C SER A 33 5.05 -3.95 12.60
N ILE A 34 6.02 -4.85 12.42
CA ILE A 34 7.44 -4.53 12.26
C ILE A 34 7.68 -3.75 10.97
N VAL A 35 7.10 -4.17 9.85
CA VAL A 35 7.22 -3.44 8.57
C VAL A 35 6.60 -2.06 8.69
N LYS A 36 5.43 -1.93 9.33
CA LYS A 36 4.79 -0.63 9.56
C LYS A 36 5.67 0.30 10.42
N LEU A 37 6.26 -0.23 11.50
CA LEU A 37 7.19 0.52 12.34
C LEU A 37 8.41 0.99 11.55
N ASN A 38 9.02 0.13 10.75
CA ASN A 38 10.17 0.47 9.91
C ASN A 38 9.80 1.48 8.80
N PHE A 39 8.58 1.41 8.26
CA PHE A 39 8.08 2.36 7.27
C PHE A 39 7.84 3.76 7.88
N SER A 40 7.26 3.82 9.08
CA SER A 40 6.97 5.07 9.78
C SER A 40 8.21 5.71 10.42
N LYS A 41 9.16 4.89 10.90
CA LYS A 41 10.42 5.34 11.51
C LYS A 41 11.60 4.70 10.79
N PRO A 42 11.89 5.12 9.53
CA PRO A 42 12.94 4.52 8.75
C PRO A 42 14.31 4.77 9.40
N THR A 43 15.10 3.71 9.53
CA THR A 43 16.47 3.81 10.02
C THR A 43 17.32 4.60 9.01
N PRO A 44 17.97 5.72 9.39
CA PRO A 44 18.61 6.62 8.43
C PRO A 44 19.83 6.01 7.71
N LYS A 45 20.43 4.95 8.28
CA LYS A 45 21.56 4.22 7.69
C LYS A 45 21.14 3.01 6.84
N SER A 46 19.83 2.69 6.78
CA SER A 46 19.31 1.59 5.96
C SER A 46 19.15 2.03 4.51
N ILE A 47 19.43 1.12 3.56
CA ILE A 47 19.20 1.32 2.12
C ILE A 47 17.74 1.73 1.86
N PHE A 48 16.80 1.09 2.54
CA PHE A 48 15.38 1.42 2.45
C PHE A 48 15.09 2.83 2.95
N GLY A 49 15.65 3.21 4.11
CA GLY A 49 15.47 4.54 4.69
C GLY A 49 16.05 5.66 3.82
N ILE A 50 17.23 5.44 3.24
CA ILE A 50 17.87 6.36 2.29
C ILE A 50 16.98 6.55 1.05
N ARG A 51 16.51 5.45 0.46
CA ARG A 51 15.60 5.49 -0.72
C ARG A 51 14.29 6.21 -0.40
N GLN A 52 13.68 5.91 0.74
CA GLN A 52 12.43 6.54 1.16
C GLN A 52 12.60 8.04 1.41
N ARG A 53 13.71 8.47 2.02
CA ARG A 53 14.02 9.88 2.26
C ARG A 53 14.17 10.66 0.96
N ILE A 54 14.89 10.11 -0.02
CA ILE A 54 15.05 10.75 -1.34
C ILE A 54 13.69 10.91 -2.01
N LYS A 55 12.87 9.85 -2.01
CA LYS A 55 11.53 9.87 -2.61
C LYS A 55 10.58 10.86 -1.91
N SER A 56 10.62 10.91 -0.59
CA SER A 56 9.82 11.88 0.19
C SER A 56 10.27 13.31 -0.06
N SER A 57 11.58 13.57 -0.15
CA SER A 57 12.11 14.90 -0.46
C SER A 57 11.67 15.38 -1.85
N GLN A 58 11.66 14.50 -2.85
CA GLN A 58 11.15 14.85 -4.18
C GLN A 58 9.65 15.20 -4.18
N LEU A 59 8.84 14.45 -3.42
CA LEU A 59 7.40 14.70 -3.35
C LEU A 59 7.05 15.94 -2.50
N ASN A 60 7.86 16.24 -1.48
CA ASN A 60 7.66 17.39 -0.61
C ASN A 60 8.33 18.68 -1.11
N LYS A 61 9.13 18.62 -2.18
CA LYS A 61 9.72 19.81 -2.79
C LYS A 61 8.69 20.53 -3.65
N VAL A 62 7.93 21.39 -3.02
CA VAL A 62 7.17 22.43 -3.72
C VAL A 62 8.14 23.52 -4.16
N ASN A 63 8.08 23.91 -5.44
CA ASN A 63 8.87 25.05 -5.94
C ASN A 63 8.23 26.36 -5.49
N HIS A 64 8.55 26.79 -4.26
CA HIS A 64 8.02 28.03 -3.68
C HIS A 64 8.27 29.26 -4.57
N ALA A 65 9.45 29.35 -5.18
CA ALA A 65 9.77 30.47 -6.09
C ALA A 65 8.86 30.47 -7.33
N GLY A 66 8.61 29.31 -7.92
CA GLY A 66 7.69 29.18 -9.06
C GLY A 66 6.24 29.52 -8.70
N VAL A 67 5.79 29.19 -7.49
CA VAL A 67 4.46 29.56 -7.00
C VAL A 67 4.35 31.08 -6.81
N ILE A 68 5.34 31.70 -6.15
CA ILE A 68 5.38 33.16 -5.94
C ILE A 68 5.39 33.90 -7.27
N LEU A 69 6.21 33.47 -8.24
CA LEU A 69 6.29 34.10 -9.55
C LEU A 69 4.94 34.07 -10.28
N LYS A 70 4.27 32.91 -10.31
CA LYS A 70 2.95 32.77 -10.93
C LYS A 70 1.90 33.68 -10.25
N LEU A 71 1.93 33.75 -8.92
CA LEU A 71 1.00 34.59 -8.15
C LEU A 71 1.24 36.08 -8.44
N SER A 72 2.49 36.52 -8.49
CA SER A 72 2.84 37.91 -8.82
C SER A 72 2.40 38.29 -10.22
N VAL A 73 2.64 37.44 -11.22
CA VAL A 73 2.19 37.68 -12.60
C VAL A 73 0.67 37.79 -12.67
N PHE A 74 -0.05 36.92 -11.96
CA PHE A 74 -1.51 36.97 -11.89
C PHE A 74 -2.02 38.26 -11.23
N ALA A 75 -1.40 38.69 -10.13
CA ALA A 75 -1.76 39.94 -9.47
C ALA A 75 -1.54 41.17 -10.36
N ILE A 76 -0.43 41.23 -11.09
CA ILE A 76 -0.14 42.31 -12.05
C ILE A 76 -1.20 42.32 -13.16
N ALA A 77 -1.59 41.16 -13.68
CA ALA A 77 -2.63 41.06 -14.69
C ALA A 77 -3.99 41.59 -14.19
N LEU A 78 -4.36 41.30 -12.93
CA LEU A 78 -5.57 41.84 -12.32
C LEU A 78 -5.51 43.37 -12.20
N ILE A 79 -4.40 43.92 -11.72
CA ILE A 79 -4.20 45.37 -11.59
C ILE A 79 -4.22 46.07 -12.97
N ALA A 80 -3.79 45.38 -14.04
CA ALA A 80 -3.81 45.94 -15.38
C ALA A 80 -5.22 45.93 -16.02
N ILE A 81 -6.09 45.03 -15.59
CA ILE A 81 -7.44 44.86 -16.15
C ILE A 81 -8.48 45.72 -15.41
N PHE A 82 -8.31 45.92 -14.09
CA PHE A 82 -9.20 46.71 -13.23
C PHE A 82 -8.62 48.10 -12.97
#